data_AF-A0A841ZXN3-F1
#
_entry.id   AF-A0A841ZXN3-F1
#
_cell.length_a   1.000
_cell.length_b   1.000
_cell.length_c   1.000
_cell.angle_alpha   90.00
_cell.angle_beta   90.00
_cell.angle_gamma   90.00
#
_symmetry.space_group_name_H-M   'P 1'
#
loop_
_entity.id
_entity.type
_entity.pdbx_description
1 polymer ?
#
loop_
_entity_poly.entity_id
_entity_poly.type
_entity_poly.pdbx_seq_one_letter_code
_entity_poly.pdbx_strand_id
1 'polypeptide(L)' 'MNYKQTHDLMRKAVPFARRLEGDWGIRMKIALKEMVILHYLSLPLTSRTVELLLAKGCSMRRICKHYGVTRHQLNTL' A
#
# COMPACT_ATOMS: atom_id res chain seq x y z
N MET A 1 -0.43 6.32 -11.27
CA MET A 1 1.02 6.20 -11.01
C MET A 1 1.77 6.66 -12.25
N ASN A 2 2.80 7.47 -12.08
CA ASN A 2 3.67 7.90 -13.17
C ASN A 2 4.91 6.98 -13.26
N TYR A 3 5.68 7.09 -14.35
CA TYR A 3 6.87 6.26 -14.59
C TYR A 3 7.87 6.31 -13.42
N LYS A 4 8.13 7.50 -12.87
CA LYS A 4 9.06 7.69 -11.75
C LYS A 4 8.60 6.94 -10.48
N GLN A 5 7.30 7.00 -10.17
CA GLN A 5 6.69 6.29 -9.04
C GLN A 5 6.78 4.78 -9.24
N THR A 6 6.47 4.29 -10.45
CA THR A 6 6.59 2.86 -10.76
C THR A 6 8.04 2.39 -10.62
N HIS A 7 9.01 3.17 -11.12
CA HIS A 7 10.42 2.85 -10.99
C HIS A 7 10.87 2.79 -9.52
N ASP A 8 10.46 3.76 -8.69
CA ASP A 8 10.80 3.76 -7.26
C ASP A 8 10.16 2.59 -6.49
N LEU A 9 8.91 2.24 -6.82
CA LEU A 9 8.24 1.07 -6.28
C LEU A 9 8.98 -0.22 -6.64
N MET A 10 9.39 -0.39 -7.89
CA MET A 10 10.18 -1.55 -8.32
C MET A 10 11.53 -1.63 -7.60
N ARG A 11 12.21 -0.49 -7.46
CA ARG A 11 13.48 -0.37 -6.73
C ARG A 11 13.36 -0.86 -5.28
N LYS A 12 12.21 -0.61 -4.63
CA LYS A 12 11.93 -1.05 -3.24
C LYS A 12 11.35 -2.46 -3.15
N ALA A 13 10.54 -2.86 -4.14
CA ALA A 13 9.88 -4.16 -4.17
C ALA A 13 10.88 -5.31 -4.36
N VAL A 14 11.87 -5.15 -5.24
CA VAL A 14 12.83 -6.23 -5.54
C VAL A 14 13.64 -6.66 -4.29
N PRO A 15 14.24 -5.75 -3.50
CA PRO A 15 14.90 -6.11 -2.24
C PRO A 15 13.94 -6.69 -1.19
N PHE A 16 12.67 -6.29 -1.19
CA PHE A 16 11.67 -6.88 -0.30
C PHE A 16 11.35 -8.32 -0.71
N ALA A 17 11.11 -8.58 -2.01
CA ALA A 17 10.87 -9.91 -2.54
C ALA A 17 12.05 -10.87 -2.27
N ARG A 18 13.29 -10.38 -2.35
CA ARG A 18 14.49 -11.19 -2.06
C ARG A 18 14.57 -11.68 -0.61
N ARG A 19 13.94 -10.97 0.34
CA ARG A 19 13.88 -11.35 1.76
C ARG A 19 12.82 -12.41 2.06
N LEU A 20 11.89 -12.63 1.13
CA LEU A 20 10.87 -13.65 1.25
C LEU A 20 11.39 -14.97 0.67
N GLU A 21 10.91 -16.08 1.20
CA GLU A 21 11.20 -17.44 0.74
C GLU A 21 10.12 -17.95 -0.23
N GLY A 22 10.47 -18.92 -1.09
CA GLY A 22 9.56 -19.53 -2.05
C GLY A 22 9.63 -18.98 -3.48
N ASP A 23 8.57 -19.21 -4.25
CA ASP A 23 8.51 -18.88 -5.69
C ASP A 23 8.71 -17.38 -5.97
N TRP A 24 9.54 -17.07 -6.97
CA TRP A 24 9.86 -15.68 -7.30
C TRP A 24 8.65 -14.86 -7.77
N GLY A 25 7.77 -15.46 -8.59
CA GLY A 25 6.58 -14.79 -9.11
C GLY A 25 5.62 -14.42 -7.98
N ILE A 26 5.37 -15.34 -7.05
CA ILE A 26 4.54 -15.10 -5.86
C ILE A 26 5.17 -14.01 -4.98
N ARG A 27 6.47 -14.11 -4.68
CA ARG A 27 7.20 -13.12 -3.88
C ARG A 27 7.13 -11.73 -4.48
N MET A 28 7.32 -11.61 -5.78
CA MET A 28 7.23 -10.33 -6.47
C MET A 28 5.82 -9.74 -6.42
N LYS A 29 4.79 -10.57 -6.59
CA LYS A 29 3.38 -10.14 -6.49
C LYS A 29 3.07 -9.60 -5.09
N ILE A 30 3.54 -10.27 -4.04
CA ILE A 30 3.39 -9.82 -2.64
C ILE A 30 4.13 -8.50 -2.43
N ALA A 31 5.41 -8.43 -2.86
CA ALA A 31 6.24 -7.25 -2.70
C ALA A 31 5.64 -6.02 -3.38
N LEU A 32 5.17 -6.17 -4.63
CA LEU A 32 4.55 -5.07 -5.36
C LEU A 32 3.26 -4.61 -4.70
N LYS A 33 2.41 -5.54 -4.25
CA LYS A 33 1.17 -5.20 -3.54
C LYS A 33 1.49 -4.38 -2.29
N GLU A 34 2.47 -4.80 -1.51
CA GLU A 34 2.87 -4.13 -0.28
C GLU A 34 3.45 -2.74 -0.56
N MET A 35 4.36 -2.60 -1.53
CA MET A 35 4.93 -1.30 -1.89
C MET A 35 3.88 -0.31 -2.40
N VAL A 36 2.89 -0.78 -3.19
CA VAL A 36 1.78 0.05 -3.65
C VAL A 36 0.92 0.53 -2.48
N ILE A 37 0.61 -0.35 -1.52
CA ILE A 37 -0.12 0.04 -0.30
C ILE A 37 0.66 1.09 0.48
N LEU A 38 1.97 0.90 0.68
CA LEU A 38 2.82 1.86 1.37
C LEU A 38 2.87 3.22 0.67
N HIS A 39 2.89 3.24 -0.67
CA HIS A 39 2.82 4.48 -1.43
C HIS A 39 1.51 5.23 -1.17
N TYR A 40 0.37 4.55 -1.23
CA TYR A 40 -0.91 5.19 -0.94
C TYR A 40 -1.02 5.65 0.53
N LEU A 41 -0.47 4.88 1.47
CA LEU A 41 -0.41 5.28 2.89
C LEU A 41 0.46 6.54 3.10
N SER A 42 1.45 6.79 2.25
CA SER A 42 2.26 8.02 2.31
C SER A 42 1.54 9.28 1.82
N LEU A 43 0.37 9.13 1.19
CA LEU A 43 -0.45 10.25 0.72
C LEU A 43 -1.35 10.79 1.85
N PRO A 44 -1.76 12.07 1.78
CA PRO A 44 -2.68 12.65 2.75
C PRO A 44 -4.01 11.90 2.81
N LEU A 45 -4.59 11.84 4.01
CA LEU A 45 -5.86 11.17 4.24
C LEU A 45 -6.99 11.90 3.51
N THR A 46 -7.57 11.24 2.52
CA THR A 46 -8.74 11.69 1.75
C THR A 46 -9.66 10.50 1.46
N SER A 47 -10.95 10.75 1.22
CA SER A 47 -11.92 9.70 0.81
C SER A 47 -11.37 8.83 -0.33
N ARG A 48 -10.84 9.47 -1.37
CA ARG A 48 -10.21 8.80 -2.53
C ARG A 48 -9.04 7.89 -2.14
N THR A 49 -8.16 8.32 -1.24
CA THR A 49 -7.02 7.47 -0.81
C THR A 49 -7.50 6.26 -0.01
N VAL A 50 -8.54 6.41 0.81
CA VAL A 50 -9.13 5.30 1.58
C VAL A 50 -9.76 4.27 0.65
N GLU A 51 -10.54 4.72 -0.34
CA GLU A 51 -11.12 3.84 -1.37
C GLU A 51 -10.05 3.06 -2.13
N LEU A 52 -8.98 3.74 -2.57
CA LEU A 52 -7.87 3.10 -3.27
C LEU A 52 -7.16 2.06 -2.39
N LEU A 53 -6.94 2.36 -1.11
CA LEU A 53 -6.33 1.43 -0.16
C LEU A 53 -7.21 0.19 0.05
N LEU A 54 -8.52 0.37 0.22
CA LEU A 54 -9.48 -0.73 0.35
C LEU A 54 -9.53 -1.60 -0.91
N ALA A 55 -9.57 -0.99 -2.09
CA ALA A 55 -9.56 -1.69 -3.38
C ALA A 55 -8.27 -2.50 -3.60
N LYS A 56 -7.14 -2.08 -3.02
CA LYS A 56 -5.88 -2.83 -3.04
C LYS A 56 -5.77 -3.89 -1.94
N GLY A 57 -6.82 -4.05 -1.13
CA GLY A 57 -6.90 -5.06 -0.07
C GLY A 57 -6.20 -4.66 1.23
N CYS A 58 -6.01 -3.35 1.47
CA CYS A 58 -5.59 -2.86 2.77
C CYS A 58 -6.78 -2.91 3.74
N SER A 59 -6.62 -3.51 4.90
CA SER A 59 -7.70 -3.57 5.90
C SER A 59 -8.00 -2.19 6.49
N MET A 60 -9.27 -1.91 6.80
CA MET A 60 -9.68 -0.68 7.47
C MET A 60 -8.88 -0.44 8.78
N ARG A 61 -8.63 -1.50 9.55
CA ARG A 61 -7.79 -1.43 10.77
C ARG A 61 -6.39 -0.88 10.50
N ARG A 62 -5.74 -1.34 9.43
CA ARG A 62 -4.40 -0.88 9.03
C ARG A 62 -4.42 0.59 8.63
N ILE A 63 -5.46 1.03 7.91
CA ILE A 63 -5.66 2.44 7.51
C ILE A 63 -5.83 3.32 8.75
N CYS A 64 -6.78 2.99 9.63
CA CYS A 64 -7.02 3.69 10.90
C CYS A 64 -5.73 3.83 11.73
N LYS A 65 -4.99 2.72 11.90
CA LYS A 65 -3.73 2.72 12.67
C LYS A 65 -2.66 3.61 12.05
N HIS A 66 -2.54 3.62 10.73
CA HIS A 66 -1.52 4.42 10.04
C HIS A 66 -1.79 5.93 10.16
N TYR A 67 -3.04 6.34 9.99
CA TYR A 67 -3.43 7.75 10.02
C TYR A 67 -3.81 8.27 11.42
N GLY A 68 -3.85 7.40 12.44
CA GLY A 68 -4.23 7.78 13.80
C GLY A 68 -5.71 8.18 13.94
N VAL A 69 -6.58 7.66 13.07
CA VAL A 69 -8.00 8.02 13.00
C VAL A 69 -8.91 6.86 13.35
N THR A 70 -10.09 7.18 13.89
CA THR A 70 -11.14 6.20 14.13
C THR A 70 -11.93 5.92 12.86
N ARG A 71 -12.64 4.78 12.82
CA ARG A 71 -13.53 4.44 11.70
C ARG A 71 -14.63 5.50 11.49
N HIS A 72 -15.15 6.08 12.57
CA HIS A 72 -16.16 7.13 12.50
C HIS A 72 -15.64 8.38 11.77
N GLN A 73 -14.39 8.78 12.04
CA GLN A 73 -13.74 9.90 11.36
C GLN A 73 -13.49 9.63 9.87
N LEU A 74 -13.30 8.37 9.47
CA LEU A 74 -13.19 8.00 8.04
C LEU A 74 -14.51 8.12 7.30
N ASN A 75 -15.63 7.88 7.98
CA ASN A 75 -16.97 8.01 7.39
C ASN A 75 -17.39 9.48 7.19
N THR A 76 -16.67 10.43 7.79
CA THR A 76 -16.94 11.88 7.70
C THR A 76 -16.02 12.61 6.72
N LEU A 77 -15.14 11.88 6.01
CA LEU A 77 -14.27 12.41 4.94
C LEU A 77 -15.01 12.59 3.63
#